data_AF-C4RKQ6-F1
#
_entry.id   AF-C4RKQ6-F1
#
_cell.length_a   1.000
_cell.length_b   1.000
_cell.length_c   1.000
_cell.angle_alpha   90.00
_cell.angle_beta   90.00
_cell.angle_gamma   90.00
#
_symmetry.space_group_name_H-M   'P 1'
#
loop_
_entity.id
_entity.type
_entity.pdbx_description
1 polymer ?
#
loop_
_entity_poly.entity_id
_entity_poly.type
_entity_poly.pdbx_seq_one_letter_code
_entity_poly.pdbx_strand_id
1 'polypeptide(L)' 'MTGAEQAGDVPPDDETAELVAQLRELAGANPADVRRVVADVLAALDRVPGSALREHLPESIRADAGLDVTAPAPR' A
#
# COMPACT_ATOMS: atom_id res chain seq x y z
N MET A 1 22.18 13.22 -32.68
CA MET A 1 20.76 13.38 -32.34
C MET A 1 20.73 13.55 -30.83
N THR A 2 20.73 14.81 -30.42
CA THR A 2 20.82 15.34 -29.05
C THR A 2 19.53 15.06 -28.28
N GLY A 3 19.62 14.67 -27.01
CA GLY A 3 18.45 14.45 -26.15
C GLY A 3 18.74 14.14 -24.68
N ALA A 4 19.97 14.35 -24.19
CA ALA A 4 20.33 14.14 -22.78
C ALA A 4 20.64 15.45 -22.04
N GLU A 5 20.40 16.62 -22.66
CA GLU A 5 20.80 17.94 -22.14
C GLU A 5 19.62 18.81 -21.65
N GLN A 6 18.48 18.22 -21.26
CA GLN A 6 17.38 18.96 -20.61
C GLN A 6 17.15 18.58 -19.15
N ALA A 7 18.11 17.92 -18.51
CA ALA A 7 18.17 17.80 -17.04
C ALA A 7 18.83 19.03 -16.39
N GLY A 8 18.63 20.21 -16.96
CA GLY A 8 19.21 21.46 -16.50
C GLY A 8 18.12 22.52 -16.40
N ASP A 9 17.84 22.95 -15.18
CA ASP A 9 17.05 24.15 -14.84
C ASP A 9 15.52 24.04 -14.93
N VAL A 10 14.93 22.89 -14.54
CA VAL A 10 13.54 22.88 -14.06
C VAL A 10 13.59 23.00 -12.54
N PRO A 11 12.90 23.99 -11.92
CA PRO A 11 12.87 24.08 -10.46
C PRO A 11 12.32 22.76 -9.90
N PRO A 12 12.90 22.21 -8.83
CA PRO A 12 12.50 20.91 -8.27
C PRO A 12 11.01 20.86 -7.87
N ASP A 13 10.40 22.04 -7.72
CA ASP A 13 8.98 22.21 -7.47
C ASP A 13 8.10 21.76 -8.64
N ASP A 14 8.55 21.89 -9.90
CA ASP A 14 7.76 21.50 -11.08
C ASP A 14 7.75 19.97 -11.26
N GLU A 15 8.90 19.31 -11.10
CA GLU A 15 9.00 17.85 -11.16
C GLU A 15 8.26 17.19 -9.97
N THR A 16 8.35 17.79 -8.78
CA THR A 16 7.58 17.35 -7.60
C THR A 16 6.07 17.54 -7.82
N ALA A 17 5.66 18.64 -8.44
CA ALA A 17 4.25 18.90 -8.76
C ALA A 17 3.71 17.89 -9.79
N GLU A 18 4.50 17.53 -10.81
CA GLU A 18 4.15 16.47 -11.76
C GLU A 18 4.01 15.10 -11.10
N LEU A 19 4.92 14.74 -10.20
CA LEU A 19 4.82 13.51 -9.40
C LEU A 19 3.56 13.49 -8.52
N VAL A 20 3.24 14.61 -7.89
CA VAL A 20 2.01 14.75 -7.08
C VAL A 20 0.76 14.68 -7.96
N ALA A 21 0.78 15.23 -9.17
CA ALA A 21 -0.32 15.14 -10.12
C ALA A 21 -0.53 13.70 -10.61
N GLN A 22 0.56 13.00 -10.97
CA GLN A 22 0.52 11.58 -11.34
C GLN A 22 0.04 10.70 -10.19
N LEU A 23 0.49 10.96 -8.95
CA LEU A 23 0.00 10.28 -7.75
C LEU A 23 -1.49 10.54 -7.50
N ARG A 24 -1.99 11.75 -7.79
CA ARG A 24 -3.41 12.09 -7.67
C ARG A 24 -4.27 11.44 -8.75
N GLU A 25 -3.77 11.37 -9.98
CA GLU A 25 -4.42 10.62 -11.07
C GLU A 25 -4.44 9.12 -10.78
N LEU A 26 -3.29 8.55 -10.37
CA LEU A 26 -3.17 7.13 -10.03
C LEU A 26 -4.01 6.79 -8.80
N ALA A 27 -4.11 7.70 -7.84
CA ALA A 27 -5.00 7.54 -6.70
C ALA A 27 -6.47 7.42 -7.15
N GLY A 28 -6.85 8.06 -8.27
CA GLY A 28 -8.13 7.90 -9.00
C GLY A 28 -9.43 8.18 -8.22
N ALA A 29 -9.33 8.21 -6.89
CA ALA A 29 -10.36 8.29 -5.90
C ALA A 29 -9.97 9.40 -4.93
N ASN A 30 -10.96 10.17 -4.50
CA ASN A 30 -10.77 11.20 -3.50
C ASN A 30 -10.03 10.58 -2.29
N PRO A 31 -8.95 11.18 -1.79
CA PRO A 31 -8.23 10.66 -0.63
C PRO A 31 -9.15 10.42 0.58
N ALA A 32 -10.26 11.17 0.70
CA ALA A 32 -11.28 10.92 1.71
C ALA A 32 -12.05 9.62 1.47
N ASP A 33 -12.36 9.29 0.21
CA ASP A 33 -13.05 8.06 -0.16
C ASP A 33 -12.12 6.85 0.04
N VAL A 34 -10.83 6.98 -0.31
CA VAL A 34 -9.82 5.92 -0.03
C VAL A 34 -9.73 5.67 1.48
N ARG A 35 -9.58 6.73 2.29
CA ARG A 35 -9.53 6.59 3.76
C ARG A 35 -10.80 5.96 4.32
N ARG A 36 -11.98 6.29 3.76
CA ARG A 36 -13.26 5.70 4.15
C ARG A 36 -13.33 4.21 3.82
N VAL A 37 -12.98 3.81 2.60
CA VAL A 37 -12.98 2.41 2.19
C VAL A 37 -11.98 1.60 3.02
N VAL A 38 -10.79 2.14 3.29
CA VAL A 38 -9.81 1.49 4.17
C VAL A 38 -10.36 1.30 5.58
N ALA A 39 -11.04 2.31 6.14
CA ALA A 39 -11.67 2.18 7.45
C ALA A 39 -12.78 1.11 7.48
N ASP A 40 -13.61 1.06 6.44
CA ASP A 40 -14.68 0.06 6.30
C ASP A 40 -14.10 -1.36 6.16
N VAL A 41 -13.01 -1.52 5.40
CA VAL A 41 -12.29 -2.80 5.25
C VAL A 41 -11.67 -3.22 6.59
N LEU A 42 -10.97 -2.32 7.30
CA LEU A 42 -10.39 -2.64 8.60
C LEU A 42 -11.44 -3.02 9.64
N ALA A 43 -12.58 -2.33 9.66
CA ALA A 43 -13.69 -2.66 10.56
C ALA A 43 -14.36 -4.01 10.20
N ALA A 44 -14.41 -4.35 8.91
CA ALA A 44 -14.87 -5.66 8.47
C ALA A 44 -13.90 -6.78 8.88
N LEU A 45 -12.59 -6.54 8.75
CA LEU A 45 -11.54 -7.49 9.15
C LEU A 45 -11.48 -7.69 10.66
N ASP A 46 -11.66 -6.64 11.47
CA ASP A 46 -11.70 -6.71 12.94
C ASP A 46 -12.83 -7.61 13.46
N ARG A 47 -13.94 -7.70 12.71
CA ARG A 47 -15.07 -8.58 13.04
C ARG A 47 -14.84 -10.05 12.64
N VAL A 48 -13.84 -10.33 11.79
CA VAL A 48 -13.47 -11.70 11.43
C VAL A 48 -12.54 -12.23 12.52
N PRO A 49 -12.80 -13.41 13.10
CA PRO A 49 -11.85 -14.03 14.01
C PRO A 49 -10.50 -14.16 13.30
N GLY A 50 -9.43 -13.60 13.86
CA GLY A 50 -8.12 -13.50 13.21
C GLY A 50 -7.51 -14.84 12.76
N SER A 51 -8.03 -15.97 13.24
CA SER A 51 -7.72 -17.31 12.72
C SER A 51 -8.22 -17.54 11.29
N ALA A 52 -9.46 -17.12 10.98
CA ALA A 52 -10.07 -17.30 9.66
C ALA A 52 -9.39 -16.41 8.60
N LEU A 53 -8.94 -15.20 8.98
CA LEU A 53 -8.21 -14.33 8.06
C LEU A 53 -6.82 -14.89 7.72
N ARG A 54 -6.11 -15.47 8.70
CA ARG A 54 -4.79 -16.11 8.49
C ARG A 54 -4.84 -17.28 7.51
N GLU A 55 -5.96 -18.00 7.46
CA GLU A 55 -6.15 -19.11 6.52
C GLU A 55 -6.29 -18.64 5.06
N HIS A 56 -6.77 -17.41 4.84
CA HIS A 56 -6.99 -16.82 3.52
C HIS A 56 -5.86 -15.90 3.03
N LEU A 57 -4.86 -15.61 3.87
CA LEU A 57 -3.75 -14.74 3.49
C LEU A 57 -2.69 -15.49 2.65
N PRO A 58 -2.13 -14.86 1.60
CA PRO A 58 -1.00 -15.38 0.86
C PRO A 58 0.23 -15.58 1.76
N GLU A 59 1.01 -16.62 1.47
CA GLU A 59 2.17 -17.02 2.27
C GLU A 59 3.18 -15.89 2.49
N SER A 60 3.46 -15.08 1.46
CA SER A 60 4.37 -13.93 1.55
C SER A 60 3.91 -12.88 2.58
N ILE A 61 2.60 -12.60 2.65
CA ILE A 61 2.04 -11.63 3.60
C ILE A 61 2.11 -12.21 5.03
N ARG A 62 1.87 -13.52 5.20
CA ARG A 62 1.95 -14.18 6.51
C ARG A 62 3.38 -14.19 7.06
N ALA A 63 4.35 -14.45 6.18
CA ALA A 63 5.77 -14.41 6.51
C ALA A 63 6.23 -13.00 6.91
N ASP A 64 5.90 -11.98 6.10
CA ASP A 64 6.29 -10.59 6.36
C ASP A 64 5.66 -10.02 7.64
N ALA A 65 4.43 -10.42 7.96
CA ALA A 65 3.72 -10.00 9.16
C ALA A 65 4.05 -10.84 10.41
N GLY A 66 4.92 -11.86 10.29
CA GLY A 66 5.28 -12.75 11.41
C GLY A 66 4.09 -13.54 11.97
N LEU A 67 3.07 -13.80 11.16
CA LEU A 67 1.83 -14.46 11.57
C LEU A 67 1.94 -15.99 11.56
N ASP A 68 3.03 -16.52 11.01
CA ASP A 68 3.40 -17.94 10.95
C ASP A 68 4.03 -18.48 12.25
N VAL A 69 3.65 -17.93 13.41
CA VAL A 69 3.88 -18.62 14.68
C VAL A 69 2.87 -19.77 14.78
N THR A 70 3.27 -20.90 14.20
CA THR A 70 2.80 -22.20 14.66
C THR A 70 3.23 -22.35 16.13
N ALA A 71 2.26 -22.63 16.97
CA ALA A 71 2.41 -22.86 18.41
C ALA A 71 3.52 -23.91 18.72
N PRO A 72 4.10 -23.90 19.94
CA PRO A 72 5.35 -24.60 20.25
C PRO A 72 5.26 -26.11 20.08
N ALA A 73 6.37 -26.69 19.61
CA ALA A 73 6.55 -28.12 19.40
C ALA A 73 6.13 -28.95 20.64
N PRO A 74 5.42 -30.07 20.45
CA PRO A 74 5.15 -31.00 21.54
C PRO A 74 6.47 -31.65 21.98
N ARG A 75 6.72 -31.70 23.30
CA ARG A 75 7.66 -32.62 23.93
C ARG A 75 6.90 -33.82 24.47
#